data_AF-A0A7M5V4G0-F1
#
_entry.id   AF-A0A7M5V4G0-F1
#
_cell.length_a   1.000
_cell.length_b   1.000
_cell.length_c   1.000
_cell.angle_alpha   90.00
_cell.angle_beta   90.00
_cell.angle_gamma   90.00
#
_symmetry.space_group_name_H-M   'P 1'
#
loop_
_entity.id
_entity.type
_entity.pdbx_description
1 polymer ?
#
loop_
_entity_poly.entity_id
_entity_poly.type
_entity_poly.pdbx_seq_one_letter_code
_entity_poly.pdbx_strand_id
1 'polypeptide(L)'
;LIYKVKNMYSEEERYIFFFADVPHLIKTARNCLWSSGSDFSPRFMWNNGSYLLWQHIKTMFYEDMDNGLKLMPKLTTDHILLNSYSKMRVYLAAEILSNTVGNMLLKFGPEEAKGTAGFCLQMDQFFDCFNVRNTKEHKKTGKPFLAPYTTVDPKKDERFSFLDKFLKYLDDWKKSTMERPGEFSQTNRNNMFLSLPTYNGIKISISSLKEIIPFLLDQCGFDYVLTEKFCQDDIENYFGKQRAIGRFKDNPTAKDSIYNDNIIKSQFDTRPIAGNVRKAEFDPKDIPDTPIKKRKC
;
A
#
# COMPACT_ATOMS: atom_id res chain seq x y z
N LEU A 1 -3.47 -22.78 6.43
CA LEU A 1 -2.99 -21.39 6.64
C LEU A 1 -3.77 -20.82 7.81
N ILE A 2 -3.11 -20.37 8.88
CA ILE A 2 -3.78 -19.78 10.05
C ILE A 2 -3.78 -18.26 9.85
N TYR A 3 -4.97 -17.65 9.82
CA TYR A 3 -5.15 -16.20 9.63
C TYR A 3 -5.98 -15.54 10.74
N LYS A 4 -6.48 -16.33 11.70
CA LYS A 4 -7.17 -15.83 12.88
C LYS A 4 -7.00 -16.77 14.07
N VAL A 5 -7.24 -16.26 15.27
CA VAL A 5 -7.29 -17.03 16.52
C VAL A 5 -8.47 -16.56 17.38
N LYS A 6 -9.06 -17.45 18.18
CA LYS A 6 -10.11 -17.06 19.13
C LYS A 6 -9.52 -16.10 20.17
N ASN A 7 -10.25 -15.01 20.45
CA ASN A 7 -9.88 -14.09 21.51
C ASN A 7 -10.18 -14.73 22.87
N MET A 8 -9.14 -15.09 23.62
CA MET A 8 -9.27 -15.72 24.94
C MET A 8 -9.86 -14.81 26.02
N TYR A 9 -9.92 -13.50 25.78
CA TYR A 9 -10.45 -12.50 26.72
C TYR A 9 -11.88 -12.06 26.38
N SER A 10 -12.50 -12.68 25.38
CA SER A 10 -13.88 -12.38 24.97
C SER A 10 -14.81 -13.48 25.47
N GLU A 11 -15.87 -13.10 26.18
CA GLU A 11 -16.95 -14.02 26.56
C GLU A 11 -17.78 -14.44 25.33
N GLU A 12 -17.83 -13.59 24.31
CA GLU A 12 -18.42 -13.87 22.99
C GLU A 12 -17.41 -14.57 22.05
N GLU A 13 -17.91 -15.25 21.02
CA GLU A 13 -17.13 -15.84 19.90
C GLU A 13 -16.45 -14.75 19.04
N ARG A 14 -15.47 -14.05 19.61
CA ARG A 14 -14.65 -13.05 18.89
C ARG A 14 -13.32 -13.63 18.49
N TYR A 15 -12.82 -13.15 17.35
CA TYR A 15 -11.55 -13.60 16.77
C TYR A 15 -10.60 -12.42 16.59
N ILE A 16 -9.31 -12.69 16.77
CA ILE A 16 -8.22 -11.79 16.40
C ILE A 16 -7.77 -12.22 15.00
N PHE A 17 -7.88 -11.31 14.05
CA PHE A 17 -7.52 -11.55 12.65
C PHE A 17 -6.10 -11.05 12.37
N PHE A 18 -5.34 -11.81 11.60
CA PHE A 18 -3.96 -11.49 11.26
C PHE A 18 -3.91 -10.86 9.87
N PHE A 19 -3.18 -9.76 9.75
CA PHE A 19 -2.90 -9.10 8.49
C PHE A 19 -1.39 -9.03 8.28
N ALA A 20 -0.96 -9.24 7.04
CA ALA A 20 0.37 -8.81 6.63
C ALA A 20 0.31 -7.35 6.19
N ASP A 21 1.42 -6.64 6.28
CA ASP A 21 1.51 -5.25 5.83
C ASP A 21 1.39 -5.16 4.29
N VAL A 22 0.19 -4.88 3.80
CA VAL A 22 -0.12 -4.91 2.36
C VAL A 22 0.72 -3.90 1.55
N PRO A 23 0.92 -2.64 1.98
CA PRO A 23 1.93 -1.75 1.39
C PRO A 23 3.30 -2.42 1.20
N HIS A 24 3.76 -3.22 2.15
CA HIS A 24 5.00 -3.99 2.02
C HIS A 24 4.89 -5.13 1.01
N LEU A 25 3.75 -5.83 0.95
CA LEU A 25 3.52 -6.87 -0.06
C LEU A 25 3.58 -6.32 -1.49
N ILE A 26 3.09 -5.10 -1.73
CA ILE A 26 3.24 -4.43 -3.04
C ILE A 26 4.71 -4.15 -3.35
N LYS A 27 5.49 -3.66 -2.36
CA LYS A 27 6.94 -3.45 -2.53
C LYS A 27 7.65 -4.74 -2.89
N THR A 28 7.39 -5.84 -2.18
CA THR A 28 8.06 -7.11 -2.42
C THR A 28 7.63 -7.74 -3.74
N ALA A 29 6.36 -7.61 -4.14
CA ALA A 29 5.86 -8.01 -5.46
C ALA A 29 6.58 -7.24 -6.58
N ARG A 30 6.69 -5.91 -6.46
CA ARG A 30 7.45 -5.09 -7.41
C ARG A 30 8.91 -5.50 -7.44
N ASN A 31 9.55 -5.74 -6.30
CA ASN A 31 10.96 -6.14 -6.25
C ASN A 31 11.21 -7.52 -6.87
N CYS A 32 10.25 -8.46 -6.77
CA CYS A 32 10.29 -9.72 -7.51
C CYS A 32 10.26 -9.45 -9.01
N LEU A 33 9.34 -8.61 -9.49
CA LEU A 33 9.23 -8.26 -10.92
C LEU A 33 10.48 -7.53 -11.42
N TRP A 34 10.99 -6.55 -10.65
CA TRP A 34 12.22 -5.81 -10.95
C TRP A 34 13.43 -6.72 -11.12
N SER A 35 13.52 -7.77 -10.30
CA SER A 35 14.61 -8.74 -10.41
C SER A 35 14.42 -9.72 -11.57
N SER A 36 13.20 -9.82 -12.12
CA SER A 36 12.85 -10.77 -13.17
C SER A 36 13.44 -10.38 -14.53
N GLY A 37 14.31 -11.23 -15.07
CA GLY A 37 15.03 -10.97 -16.32
C GLY A 37 16.09 -9.88 -16.21
N SER A 38 16.61 -9.65 -15.00
CA SER A 38 17.67 -8.66 -14.76
C SER A 38 19.06 -9.31 -14.77
N ASP A 39 20.08 -8.60 -15.26
CA ASP A 39 21.45 -9.14 -15.36
C ASP A 39 22.09 -9.46 -14.00
N PHE A 40 21.58 -8.87 -12.92
CA PHE A 40 22.10 -9.02 -11.56
C PHE A 40 21.28 -10.00 -10.71
N SER A 41 20.28 -10.69 -11.28
CA SER A 41 19.46 -11.65 -10.55
C SER A 41 19.12 -12.87 -11.39
N PRO A 42 19.24 -14.10 -10.85
CA PRO A 42 18.83 -15.32 -11.56
C PRO A 42 17.29 -15.48 -11.61
N ARG A 43 16.52 -14.44 -11.28
CA ARG A 43 15.07 -14.49 -11.22
C ARG A 43 14.47 -14.37 -12.62
N PHE A 44 13.56 -15.26 -12.96
CA PHE A 44 12.79 -15.22 -14.20
C PHE A 44 11.36 -15.67 -13.90
N MET A 45 10.50 -14.69 -13.58
CA MET A 45 9.09 -14.92 -13.30
C MET A 45 8.38 -15.45 -14.54
N TRP A 46 7.59 -16.50 -14.35
CA TRP A 46 6.93 -17.21 -15.42
C TRP A 46 5.57 -17.69 -14.96
N ASN A 47 4.53 -17.37 -15.72
CA ASN A 47 3.16 -17.74 -15.44
C ASN A 47 2.54 -18.38 -16.69
N ASN A 48 2.29 -19.69 -16.64
CA ASN A 48 1.54 -20.43 -17.65
C ASN A 48 1.86 -20.06 -19.11
N GLY A 49 3.15 -20.15 -19.47
CA GLY A 49 3.64 -19.86 -20.82
C GLY A 49 4.10 -18.41 -21.05
N SER A 50 3.73 -17.48 -20.17
CA SER A 50 4.11 -16.07 -20.27
C SER A 50 5.23 -15.71 -19.30
N TYR A 51 6.24 -14.97 -19.79
CA TYR A 51 7.25 -14.38 -18.90
C TYR A 51 6.79 -13.03 -18.35
N LEU A 52 7.06 -12.81 -17.07
CA LEU A 52 6.80 -11.55 -16.40
C LEU A 52 8.14 -10.85 -16.18
N LEU A 53 8.49 -9.89 -17.04
CA LEU A 53 9.85 -9.34 -17.09
C LEU A 53 9.83 -7.84 -16.77
N TRP A 54 10.84 -7.38 -16.02
CA TRP A 54 11.03 -5.95 -15.79
C TRP A 54 11.24 -5.18 -17.10
N GLN A 55 11.90 -5.83 -18.06
CA GLN A 55 12.24 -5.22 -19.34
C GLN A 55 11.01 -4.73 -20.10
N HIS A 56 9.86 -5.39 -19.99
CA HIS A 56 8.63 -4.93 -20.66
C HIS A 56 8.21 -3.53 -20.19
N ILE A 57 8.27 -3.26 -18.88
CA ILE A 57 7.96 -1.93 -18.32
C ILE A 57 9.07 -0.94 -18.64
N LYS A 58 10.33 -1.37 -18.54
CA LYS A 58 11.49 -0.52 -18.80
C LYS A 58 11.51 -0.01 -20.25
N THR A 59 11.31 -0.90 -21.23
CA THR A 59 11.25 -0.53 -22.65
C THR A 59 10.14 0.47 -22.90
N MET A 60 8.91 0.16 -22.43
CA MET A 60 7.77 1.05 -22.60
C MET A 60 7.96 2.43 -21.95
N PHE A 61 8.62 2.49 -20.80
CA PHE A 61 8.94 3.77 -20.15
C PHE A 61 9.87 4.64 -21.01
N TYR A 62 10.92 4.05 -21.59
CA TYR A 62 11.84 4.81 -22.43
C TYR A 62 11.20 5.23 -23.76
N GLU A 63 10.36 4.38 -24.35
CA GLU A 63 9.55 4.77 -25.52
C GLU A 63 8.59 5.93 -25.19
N ASP A 64 8.01 5.95 -23.99
CA ASP A 64 7.14 7.04 -23.54
C ASP A 64 7.90 8.34 -23.23
N MET A 65 9.21 8.28 -22.94
CA MET A 65 10.02 9.48 -22.70
C MET A 65 10.20 10.32 -23.95
N ASP A 66 10.20 9.71 -25.12
CA ASP A 66 10.35 10.39 -26.41
C ASP A 66 9.02 10.97 -26.92
N ASN A 67 7.90 10.66 -26.27
CA ASN A 67 6.58 11.19 -26.61
C ASN A 67 6.37 12.59 -26.01
N GLY A 68 5.94 13.55 -26.85
CA GLY A 68 5.58 14.90 -26.41
C GLY A 68 4.38 14.93 -25.43
N LEU A 69 3.50 13.93 -25.49
CA LEU A 69 2.42 13.71 -24.53
C LEU A 69 2.63 12.36 -23.83
N LYS A 70 3.06 12.43 -22.56
CA LYS A 70 3.36 11.23 -21.77
C LYS A 70 2.12 10.40 -21.49
N LEU A 71 2.21 9.12 -21.77
CA LEU A 71 1.17 8.12 -21.53
C LEU A 71 1.21 7.63 -20.07
N MET A 72 2.40 7.63 -19.44
CA MET A 72 2.60 7.25 -18.05
C MET A 72 3.21 8.42 -17.24
N PRO A 73 2.47 9.54 -17.06
CA PRO A 73 3.02 10.79 -16.55
C PRO A 73 3.53 10.72 -15.09
N LYS A 74 3.13 9.70 -14.33
CA LYS A 74 3.59 9.48 -12.95
C LYS A 74 4.94 8.78 -12.89
N LEU A 75 5.29 8.00 -13.90
CA LEU A 75 6.55 7.27 -13.90
C LEU A 75 7.71 8.24 -14.13
N THR A 76 8.77 7.98 -13.40
CA THR A 76 10.04 8.72 -13.44
C THR A 76 11.19 7.74 -13.50
N THR A 77 12.40 8.23 -13.73
CA THR A 77 13.61 7.39 -13.70
C THR A 77 13.77 6.62 -12.39
N ASP A 78 13.33 7.19 -11.25
CA ASP A 78 13.36 6.54 -9.93
C ASP A 78 12.46 5.30 -9.85
N HIS A 79 11.46 5.18 -10.72
CA HIS A 79 10.61 3.99 -10.80
C HIS A 79 11.31 2.84 -11.52
N ILE A 80 12.20 3.16 -12.46
CA ILE A 80 12.86 2.19 -13.34
C ILE A 80 14.24 1.80 -12.81
N LEU A 81 15.03 2.79 -12.39
CA LEU A 81 16.39 2.65 -11.89
C LEU A 81 16.39 2.61 -10.36
N LEU A 82 16.00 1.46 -9.81
CA LEU A 82 15.86 1.31 -8.37
C LEU A 82 17.21 1.24 -7.64
N ASN A 83 17.45 2.21 -6.75
CA ASN A 83 18.48 2.12 -5.72
C ASN A 83 17.91 1.57 -4.39
N SER A 84 18.77 1.39 -3.38
CA SER A 84 18.37 0.87 -2.06
C SER A 84 17.24 1.66 -1.39
N TYR A 85 17.21 2.98 -1.55
CA TYR A 85 16.15 3.84 -1.00
C TYR A 85 14.85 3.73 -1.82
N SER A 86 14.93 3.74 -3.15
CA SER A 86 13.77 3.61 -4.05
C SER A 86 13.07 2.25 -3.92
N LYS A 87 13.82 1.19 -3.57
CA LYS A 87 13.27 -0.14 -3.27
C LYS A 87 12.28 -0.13 -2.10
N MET A 88 12.47 0.78 -1.13
CA MET A 88 11.66 0.87 0.09
C MET A 88 10.42 1.77 -0.04
N ARG A 89 10.32 2.57 -1.10
CA ARG A 89 9.20 3.51 -1.32
C ARG A 89 7.97 2.78 -1.87
N VAL A 90 6.89 2.76 -1.09
CA VAL A 90 5.63 2.11 -1.46
C VAL A 90 5.00 2.76 -2.70
N TYR A 91 4.99 4.10 -2.77
CA TYR A 91 4.33 4.79 -3.88
C TYR A 91 4.95 4.43 -5.25
N LEU A 92 6.28 4.33 -5.34
CA LEU A 92 6.97 3.90 -6.56
C LEU A 92 6.54 2.49 -6.98
N ALA A 93 6.31 1.60 -6.00
CA ALA A 93 5.86 0.25 -6.28
C ALA A 93 4.39 0.21 -6.72
N ALA A 94 3.52 0.98 -6.08
CA ALA A 94 2.11 1.09 -6.43
C ALA A 94 1.89 1.73 -7.80
N GLU A 95 2.69 2.74 -8.18
CA GLU A 95 2.59 3.38 -9.49
C GLU A 95 3.10 2.48 -10.63
N ILE A 96 4.10 1.63 -10.36
CA ILE A 96 4.55 0.59 -11.29
C ILE A 96 3.50 -0.52 -11.45
N LEU A 97 2.99 -1.04 -10.35
CA LEU A 97 1.96 -2.09 -10.33
C LEU A 97 0.56 -1.47 -10.41
N SER A 98 0.35 -0.60 -11.39
CA SER A 98 -0.88 0.19 -11.52
C SER A 98 -1.71 -0.19 -12.73
N ASN A 99 -2.98 0.21 -12.70
CA ASN A 99 -3.90 0.07 -13.82
C ASN A 99 -3.39 0.78 -15.10
N THR A 100 -2.79 1.97 -14.94
CA THR A 100 -2.22 2.74 -16.05
C THR A 100 -1.12 1.93 -16.75
N VAL A 101 -0.12 1.45 -16.01
CA VAL A 101 1.00 0.68 -16.60
C VAL A 101 0.50 -0.60 -17.25
N GLY A 102 -0.41 -1.32 -16.59
CA GLY A 102 -1.01 -2.52 -17.15
C GLY A 102 -1.73 -2.28 -18.48
N ASN A 103 -2.60 -1.26 -18.55
CA ASN A 103 -3.31 -0.94 -19.80
C ASN A 103 -2.39 -0.43 -20.90
N MET A 104 -1.34 0.31 -20.54
CA MET A 104 -0.34 0.77 -21.50
C MET A 104 0.39 -0.41 -22.13
N LEU A 105 0.81 -1.38 -21.32
CA LEU A 105 1.42 -2.62 -21.80
C LEU A 105 0.48 -3.43 -22.69
N LEU A 106 -0.82 -3.50 -22.37
CA LEU A 106 -1.79 -4.21 -23.21
C LEU A 106 -2.01 -3.52 -24.56
N LYS A 107 -2.00 -2.18 -24.59
CA LYS A 107 -2.37 -1.41 -25.79
C LYS A 107 -1.20 -1.17 -26.73
N PHE A 108 -0.01 -0.93 -26.19
CA PHE A 108 1.17 -0.51 -26.96
C PHE A 108 2.36 -1.45 -26.78
N GLY A 109 2.30 -2.37 -25.82
CA GLY A 109 3.38 -3.31 -25.57
C GLY A 109 3.35 -4.48 -26.55
N PRO A 110 4.48 -5.22 -26.66
CA PRO A 110 4.54 -6.42 -27.47
C PRO A 110 3.65 -7.53 -26.86
N GLU A 111 3.31 -8.54 -27.66
CA GLU A 111 2.40 -9.63 -27.26
C GLU A 111 2.89 -10.36 -25.99
N GLU A 112 4.20 -10.52 -25.87
CA GLU A 112 4.87 -11.15 -24.72
C GLU A 112 4.70 -10.36 -23.42
N ALA A 113 4.45 -9.05 -23.51
CA ALA A 113 4.24 -8.20 -22.34
C ALA A 113 2.86 -8.39 -21.69
N LYS A 114 1.91 -9.07 -22.34
CA LYS A 114 0.55 -9.30 -21.82
C LYS A 114 0.53 -9.97 -20.45
N GLY A 115 1.45 -10.92 -20.19
CA GLY A 115 1.59 -11.54 -18.88
C GLY A 115 2.00 -10.55 -17.77
N THR A 116 2.91 -9.62 -18.10
CA THR A 116 3.34 -8.55 -17.18
C THR A 116 2.24 -7.53 -16.96
N ALA A 117 1.52 -7.19 -18.03
CA ALA A 117 0.39 -6.29 -18.00
C ALA A 117 -0.73 -6.80 -17.09
N GLY A 118 -1.12 -8.07 -17.27
CA GLY A 118 -2.11 -8.75 -16.43
C GLY A 118 -1.70 -8.77 -14.96
N PHE A 119 -0.43 -9.02 -14.67
CA PHE A 119 0.08 -8.95 -13.29
C PHE A 119 -0.05 -7.55 -12.67
N CYS A 120 0.29 -6.49 -13.41
CA CYS A 120 0.13 -5.12 -12.92
C CYS A 120 -1.34 -4.79 -12.61
N LEU A 121 -2.26 -5.17 -13.49
CA LEU A 121 -3.70 -4.95 -13.31
C LEU A 121 -4.25 -5.67 -12.07
N GLN A 122 -3.89 -6.95 -11.90
CA GLN A 122 -4.33 -7.77 -10.77
C GLN A 122 -3.79 -7.21 -9.45
N MET A 123 -2.52 -6.77 -9.42
CA MET A 123 -1.92 -6.18 -8.22
C MET A 123 -2.50 -4.81 -7.87
N ASP A 124 -2.84 -3.97 -8.86
CA ASP A 124 -3.50 -2.67 -8.64
C ASP A 124 -4.86 -2.85 -7.97
N GLN A 125 -5.70 -3.73 -8.52
CA GLN A 125 -7.02 -4.03 -7.95
C GLN A 125 -6.92 -4.66 -6.57
N PHE A 126 -5.97 -5.58 -6.37
CA PHE A 126 -5.68 -6.14 -5.05
C PHE A 126 -5.30 -5.03 -4.06
N PHE A 127 -4.41 -4.12 -4.43
CA PHE A 127 -4.00 -3.05 -3.51
C PHE A 127 -5.14 -2.10 -3.16
N ASP A 128 -5.97 -1.74 -4.15
CA ASP A 128 -7.12 -0.86 -3.95
C ASP A 128 -8.09 -1.43 -2.90
N CYS A 129 -8.33 -2.75 -2.87
CA CYS A 129 -9.17 -3.39 -1.84
C CYS A 129 -8.65 -3.17 -0.40
N PHE A 130 -7.34 -3.03 -0.22
CA PHE A 130 -6.69 -2.92 1.10
C PHE A 130 -6.23 -1.50 1.45
N ASN A 131 -6.37 -0.53 0.54
CA ASN A 131 -5.88 0.83 0.72
C ASN A 131 -7.02 1.86 0.65
N VAL A 132 -8.19 1.51 1.18
CA VAL A 132 -9.33 2.43 1.28
C VAL A 132 -9.09 3.40 2.43
N ARG A 133 -8.76 4.66 2.12
CA ARG A 133 -8.38 5.68 3.11
C ARG A 133 -9.53 6.56 3.57
N ASN A 134 -10.46 6.86 2.67
CA ASN A 134 -11.57 7.77 2.94
C ASN A 134 -12.76 7.51 2.01
N THR A 135 -13.87 8.20 2.26
CA THR A 135 -15.15 7.98 1.57
C THR A 135 -15.26 8.62 0.19
N LYS A 136 -14.29 9.42 -0.23
CA LYS A 136 -14.38 10.25 -1.46
C LYS A 136 -13.32 9.93 -2.50
N GLU A 137 -12.22 9.28 -2.13
CA GLU A 137 -11.08 9.03 -3.01
C GLU A 137 -11.47 8.27 -4.28
N HIS A 138 -12.26 7.20 -4.14
CA HIS A 138 -12.76 6.41 -5.27
C HIS A 138 -13.46 7.27 -6.35
N LYS A 139 -14.17 8.33 -5.96
CA LYS A 139 -14.86 9.24 -6.89
C LYS A 139 -13.88 10.11 -7.65
N LYS A 140 -12.84 10.60 -6.96
CA LYS A 140 -11.81 11.46 -7.56
C LYS A 140 -10.91 10.66 -8.51
N THR A 141 -10.57 9.43 -8.14
CA THR A 141 -9.66 8.58 -8.91
C THR A 141 -10.38 7.73 -9.95
N GLY A 142 -11.70 7.63 -9.89
CA GLY A 142 -12.49 6.74 -10.76
C GLY A 142 -12.25 5.25 -10.48
N LYS A 143 -11.69 4.91 -9.32
CA LYS A 143 -11.35 3.53 -8.93
C LYS A 143 -12.42 2.97 -7.98
N PRO A 144 -13.36 2.11 -8.45
CA PRO A 144 -14.45 1.62 -7.62
C PRO A 144 -13.97 0.81 -6.42
N PHE A 145 -12.84 0.10 -6.53
CA PHE A 145 -12.34 -0.76 -5.46
C PHE A 145 -11.80 0.02 -4.24
N LEU A 146 -11.49 1.31 -4.43
CA LEU A 146 -11.14 2.24 -3.34
C LEU A 146 -12.36 2.79 -2.59
N ALA A 147 -13.58 2.36 -2.91
CA ALA A 147 -14.77 2.77 -2.17
C ALA A 147 -14.76 2.18 -0.75
N PRO A 148 -15.35 2.85 0.26
CA PRO A 148 -15.61 2.22 1.55
C PRO A 148 -16.36 0.90 1.41
N TYR A 149 -16.07 -0.06 2.28
CA TYR A 149 -16.90 -1.25 2.39
C TYR A 149 -18.14 -0.91 3.19
N THR A 150 -19.31 -0.98 2.57
CA THR A 150 -20.62 -0.66 3.17
C THR A 150 -21.61 -1.80 3.07
N THR A 151 -21.30 -2.82 2.25
CA THR A 151 -22.24 -3.88 1.91
C THR A 151 -22.10 -5.04 2.88
N VAL A 152 -23.15 -5.30 3.66
CA VAL A 152 -23.20 -6.40 4.63
C VAL A 152 -23.08 -7.77 3.95
N ASP A 153 -23.80 -7.97 2.84
CA ASP A 153 -23.74 -9.22 2.06
C ASP A 153 -22.51 -9.22 1.13
N PRO A 154 -21.49 -10.07 1.41
CA PRO A 154 -20.26 -10.09 0.62
C PRO A 154 -20.49 -10.49 -0.83
N LYS A 155 -21.59 -11.20 -1.14
CA LYS A 155 -21.88 -11.64 -2.51
C LYS A 155 -22.27 -10.48 -3.43
N LYS A 156 -22.74 -9.36 -2.86
CA LYS A 156 -23.14 -8.17 -3.61
C LYS A 156 -21.97 -7.22 -3.89
N ASP A 157 -20.84 -7.40 -3.21
CA ASP A 157 -19.66 -6.59 -3.41
C ASP A 157 -18.66 -7.34 -4.30
N GLU A 158 -18.46 -6.80 -5.50
CA GLU A 158 -17.63 -7.39 -6.56
C GLU A 158 -16.18 -7.63 -6.12
N ARG A 159 -15.70 -6.88 -5.11
CA ARG A 159 -14.34 -7.03 -4.59
C ARG A 159 -14.12 -8.40 -3.97
N PHE A 160 -15.10 -8.96 -3.28
CA PHE A 160 -14.95 -10.31 -2.71
C PHE A 160 -14.85 -11.37 -3.80
N SER A 161 -15.64 -11.24 -4.87
CA SER A 161 -15.54 -12.12 -6.04
C SER A 161 -14.18 -11.97 -6.75
N PHE A 162 -13.71 -10.73 -6.88
CA PHE A 162 -12.37 -10.45 -7.42
C PHE A 162 -11.27 -11.08 -6.56
N LEU A 163 -11.31 -10.92 -5.23
CA LEU A 163 -10.30 -11.48 -4.32
C LEU A 163 -10.24 -13.01 -4.41
N ASP A 164 -11.37 -13.68 -4.58
CA ASP A 164 -11.41 -15.13 -4.82
C ASP A 164 -10.78 -15.53 -6.17
N LYS A 165 -11.08 -14.77 -7.23
CA LYS A 165 -10.43 -14.97 -8.54
C LYS A 165 -8.93 -14.69 -8.48
N PHE A 166 -8.51 -13.69 -7.72
CA PHE A 166 -7.11 -13.32 -7.55
C PHE A 166 -6.34 -14.40 -6.75
N LEU A 167 -6.93 -14.95 -5.70
CA LEU A 167 -6.37 -16.10 -4.98
C LEU A 167 -6.20 -17.31 -5.90
N LYS A 168 -7.22 -17.62 -6.70
CA LYS A 168 -7.16 -18.69 -7.68
C LYS A 168 -6.05 -18.44 -8.72
N TYR A 169 -5.95 -17.22 -9.25
CA TYR A 169 -4.88 -16.82 -10.15
C TYR A 169 -3.48 -17.08 -9.55
N LEU A 170 -3.26 -16.74 -8.28
CA LEU A 170 -1.99 -16.99 -7.61
C LEU A 170 -1.71 -18.48 -7.39
N ASP A 171 -2.74 -19.26 -7.04
CA ASP A 171 -2.63 -20.71 -6.84
C ASP A 171 -2.34 -21.43 -8.17
N ASP A 172 -3.05 -21.06 -9.25
CA ASP A 172 -2.85 -21.58 -10.61
C ASP A 172 -1.47 -21.19 -11.15
N TRP A 173 -1.04 -19.95 -10.92
CA TRP A 173 0.31 -19.51 -11.28
C TRP A 173 1.37 -20.34 -10.54
N LYS A 174 1.27 -20.46 -9.22
CA LYS A 174 2.21 -21.28 -8.43
C LYS A 174 2.24 -22.73 -8.93
N LYS A 175 1.08 -23.33 -9.19
CA LYS A 175 0.96 -24.67 -9.76
C LYS A 175 1.67 -24.77 -11.11
N SER A 176 1.46 -23.81 -12.00
CA SER A 176 2.12 -23.78 -13.31
C SER A 176 3.65 -23.80 -13.18
N THR A 177 4.23 -23.08 -12.22
CA THR A 177 5.70 -23.09 -12.02
C THR A 177 6.23 -24.44 -11.53
N MET A 178 5.43 -25.18 -10.76
CA MET A 178 5.79 -26.50 -10.25
C MET A 178 5.64 -27.58 -11.32
N GLU A 179 4.64 -27.45 -12.19
CA GLU A 179 4.34 -28.41 -13.26
C GLU A 179 5.06 -28.09 -14.57
N ARG A 180 5.77 -26.97 -14.64
CA ARG A 180 6.49 -26.55 -15.85
C ARG A 180 7.44 -27.67 -16.33
N PRO A 181 7.29 -28.13 -17.57
CA PRO A 181 8.13 -29.19 -18.13
C PRO A 181 9.55 -28.68 -18.34
N GLY A 182 10.54 -29.54 -18.06
CA GLY A 182 11.97 -29.23 -18.14
C GLY A 182 12.70 -29.48 -16.81
N GLU A 183 14.03 -29.61 -16.89
CA GLU A 183 14.91 -29.83 -15.74
C GLU A 183 15.15 -28.52 -14.97
N PHE A 184 14.16 -28.12 -14.18
CA PHE A 184 14.27 -26.96 -13.29
C PHE A 184 14.52 -27.38 -11.85
N SER A 185 15.59 -26.87 -11.24
CA SER A 185 15.83 -27.02 -9.80
C SER A 185 14.72 -26.32 -8.99
N GLN A 186 14.56 -26.70 -7.72
CA GLN A 186 13.61 -26.03 -6.84
C GLN A 186 13.89 -24.52 -6.72
N THR A 187 15.17 -24.12 -6.75
CA THR A 187 15.57 -22.71 -6.75
C THR A 187 15.08 -22.00 -8.01
N ASN A 188 15.20 -22.63 -9.18
CA ASN A 188 14.69 -22.05 -10.42
C ASN A 188 13.17 -21.89 -10.36
N ARG A 189 12.43 -22.90 -9.86
CA ARG A 189 10.97 -22.83 -9.70
C ARG A 189 10.55 -21.74 -8.72
N ASN A 190 11.24 -21.58 -7.60
CA ASN A 190 11.00 -20.50 -6.64
C ASN A 190 11.25 -19.10 -7.25
N ASN A 191 12.18 -19.01 -8.19
CA ASN A 191 12.47 -17.79 -8.94
C ASN A 191 11.44 -17.48 -10.04
N MET A 192 10.55 -18.42 -10.38
CA MET A 192 9.48 -18.20 -11.35
C MET A 192 8.22 -17.54 -10.75
N PHE A 193 8.13 -17.49 -9.42
CA PHE A 193 6.95 -17.02 -8.70
C PHE A 193 7.29 -15.89 -7.73
N LEU A 194 6.27 -15.29 -7.11
CA LEU A 194 6.46 -14.40 -5.96
C LEU A 194 7.22 -15.10 -4.83
N SER A 195 7.91 -14.34 -3.99
CA SER A 195 8.50 -14.91 -2.78
C SER A 195 7.44 -15.54 -1.89
N LEU A 196 7.77 -16.66 -1.25
CA LEU A 196 6.84 -17.41 -0.39
C LEU A 196 6.24 -16.54 0.73
N PRO A 197 6.99 -15.65 1.42
CA PRO A 197 6.40 -14.73 2.40
C PRO A 197 5.37 -13.77 1.79
N THR A 198 5.62 -13.27 0.57
CA THR A 198 4.69 -12.36 -0.11
C THR A 198 3.40 -13.08 -0.45
N TYR A 199 3.50 -14.27 -1.04
CA TYR A 199 2.33 -15.09 -1.39
C TYR A 199 1.52 -15.48 -0.15
N ASN A 200 2.17 -15.93 0.92
CA ASN A 200 1.47 -16.27 2.16
C ASN A 200 0.83 -15.04 2.80
N GLY A 201 1.52 -13.89 2.80
CA GLY A 201 0.99 -12.63 3.33
C GLY A 201 -0.25 -12.15 2.59
N ILE A 202 -0.28 -12.30 1.26
CA ILE A 202 -1.48 -12.03 0.44
C ILE A 202 -2.62 -12.98 0.87
N LYS A 203 -2.37 -14.28 0.96
CA LYS A 203 -3.41 -15.27 1.34
C LYS A 203 -3.99 -14.99 2.72
N ILE A 204 -3.14 -14.74 3.72
CA ILE A 204 -3.56 -14.42 5.08
C ILE A 204 -4.43 -13.16 5.07
N SER A 205 -3.96 -12.08 4.44
CA SER A 205 -4.65 -10.80 4.45
C SER A 205 -6.00 -10.87 3.74
N ILE A 206 -6.10 -11.61 2.62
CA ILE A 206 -7.38 -11.83 1.93
C ILE A 206 -8.34 -12.64 2.79
N SER A 207 -7.91 -13.77 3.36
CA SER A 207 -8.76 -14.58 4.23
C SER A 207 -9.27 -13.77 5.43
N SER A 208 -8.41 -12.97 6.06
CA SER A 208 -8.80 -12.09 7.15
C SER A 208 -9.77 -10.99 6.71
N LEU A 209 -9.51 -10.32 5.58
CA LEU A 209 -10.38 -9.27 5.04
C LEU A 209 -11.80 -9.77 4.78
N LYS A 210 -11.91 -10.97 4.16
CA LYS A 210 -13.19 -11.59 3.82
C LYS A 210 -14.08 -11.87 5.01
N GLU A 211 -13.51 -12.04 6.21
CA GLU A 211 -14.26 -12.34 7.41
C GLU A 211 -14.42 -11.13 8.34
N ILE A 212 -13.39 -10.29 8.47
CA ILE A 212 -13.48 -9.12 9.36
C ILE A 212 -14.48 -8.10 8.83
N ILE A 213 -14.57 -7.89 7.51
CA ILE A 213 -15.45 -6.85 6.96
C ILE A 213 -16.92 -7.17 7.25
N PRO A 214 -17.43 -8.38 6.94
CA PRO A 214 -18.83 -8.71 7.26
C PRO A 214 -19.08 -8.69 8.77
N PHE A 215 -18.12 -9.14 9.58
CA PHE A 215 -18.22 -9.07 11.04
C PHE A 215 -18.38 -7.63 11.55
N LEU A 216 -17.57 -6.69 11.04
CA LEU A 216 -17.64 -5.28 11.42
C LEU A 216 -18.95 -4.63 10.97
N LEU A 217 -19.42 -4.92 9.76
CA LEU A 217 -20.63 -4.31 9.22
C LEU A 217 -21.90 -4.89 9.86
N ASP A 218 -22.00 -6.22 9.99
CA ASP A 218 -23.20 -6.91 10.45
C ASP A 218 -23.28 -6.97 11.98
N GLN A 219 -22.24 -7.49 12.63
CA GLN A 219 -22.29 -7.79 14.06
C GLN A 219 -21.90 -6.60 14.93
N CYS A 220 -20.98 -5.76 14.45
CA CYS A 220 -20.58 -4.55 15.18
C CYS A 220 -21.38 -3.31 14.77
N GLY A 221 -22.17 -3.37 13.69
CA GLY A 221 -23.04 -2.28 13.24
C GLY A 221 -22.30 -1.05 12.71
N PHE A 222 -21.09 -1.19 12.16
CA PHE A 222 -20.39 -0.08 11.53
C PHE A 222 -21.01 0.29 10.17
N ASP A 223 -21.18 1.59 9.90
CA ASP A 223 -21.72 2.08 8.61
C ASP A 223 -20.79 1.75 7.43
N TYR A 224 -19.48 1.76 7.68
CA TYR A 224 -18.47 1.44 6.68
C TYR A 224 -17.13 1.01 7.30
N VAL A 225 -16.30 0.35 6.50
CA VAL A 225 -14.93 -0.04 6.87
C VAL A 225 -13.90 0.58 5.91
N LEU A 226 -12.85 1.16 6.48
CA LEU A 226 -11.68 1.71 5.79
C LEU A 226 -10.49 0.77 5.98
N THR A 227 -10.09 0.08 4.91
CA THR A 227 -9.12 -1.02 4.98
C THR A 227 -7.67 -0.58 5.13
N GLU A 228 -7.37 0.70 4.87
CA GLU A 228 -6.05 1.27 5.16
C GLU A 228 -5.70 1.18 6.66
N LYS A 229 -6.70 1.06 7.54
CA LYS A 229 -6.48 0.88 8.99
C LYS A 229 -5.96 -0.50 9.40
N PHE A 230 -5.83 -1.44 8.45
CA PHE A 230 -5.28 -2.77 8.69
C PHE A 230 -3.79 -2.89 8.31
N CYS A 231 -3.08 -1.78 8.11
CA CYS A 231 -1.63 -1.76 7.88
C CYS A 231 -0.85 -1.12 9.03
N GLN A 232 0.47 -1.21 8.98
CA GLN A 232 1.37 -0.68 10.03
C GLN A 232 1.86 0.76 9.74
N ASP A 233 1.27 1.45 8.76
CA ASP A 233 1.70 2.80 8.35
C ASP A 233 1.66 3.79 9.53
N ASP A 234 0.68 3.70 10.43
CA ASP A 234 0.62 4.54 11.64
C ASP A 234 1.83 4.33 12.57
N ILE A 235 2.35 3.10 12.64
CA ILE A 235 3.56 2.75 13.41
C ILE A 235 4.81 3.27 12.68
N GLU A 236 4.88 3.13 11.35
CA GLU A 236 5.99 3.68 10.55
C GLU A 236 6.04 5.21 10.66
N ASN A 237 4.88 5.87 10.66
CA ASN A 237 4.73 7.31 10.87
C ASN A 237 5.23 7.73 12.27
N TYR A 238 4.91 6.95 13.31
CA TYR A 238 5.45 7.15 14.64
C TYR A 238 6.99 7.06 14.66
N PHE A 239 7.58 6.04 14.01
CA PHE A 239 9.04 5.95 13.89
C PHE A 239 9.64 7.11 13.08
N GLY A 240 8.93 7.62 12.07
CA GLY A 240 9.32 8.83 11.36
C GLY A 240 9.41 10.04 12.29
N LYS A 241 8.40 10.24 13.15
CA LYS A 241 8.40 11.32 14.16
C LYS A 241 9.55 11.18 15.15
N GLN A 242 9.82 9.96 15.61
CA GLN A 242 10.95 9.66 16.50
C GLN A 242 12.30 10.12 15.90
N ARG A 243 12.53 9.83 14.61
CA ARG A 243 13.75 10.27 13.90
C ARG A 243 13.78 11.77 13.61
N ALA A 244 12.62 12.38 13.37
CA ALA A 244 12.52 13.80 13.03
C ALA A 244 12.87 14.74 14.20
N ILE A 245 12.58 14.35 15.45
CA ILE A 245 12.85 15.17 16.64
C ILE A 245 14.36 15.47 16.82
N GLY A 246 15.21 14.50 16.49
CA GLY A 246 16.67 14.62 16.62
C GLY A 246 17.32 15.58 15.62
N ARG A 247 16.56 16.15 14.67
CA ARG A 247 17.05 16.94 13.53
C ARG A 247 18.13 16.19 12.74
N PHE A 248 19.40 16.42 13.04
CA PHE A 248 20.54 15.75 12.41
C PHE A 248 20.85 14.38 13.04
N LYS A 249 20.28 14.06 14.20
CA LYS A 249 20.37 12.76 14.85
C LYS A 249 19.20 11.88 14.41
N ASP A 250 19.30 11.32 13.22
CA ASP A 250 18.29 10.47 12.58
C ASP A 250 18.26 9.03 13.13
N ASN A 251 19.24 8.65 13.95
CA ASN A 251 19.31 7.38 14.66
C ASN A 251 19.28 7.60 16.19
N PRO A 252 18.09 7.75 16.81
CA PRO A 252 17.97 7.96 18.26
C PRO A 252 18.37 6.72 19.05
N THR A 253 19.02 6.93 20.20
CA THR A 253 19.29 5.84 21.16
C THR A 253 18.00 5.42 21.87
N ALA A 254 18.00 4.27 22.55
CA ALA A 254 16.86 3.85 23.38
C ALA A 254 16.46 4.93 24.41
N LYS A 255 17.46 5.61 25.01
CA LYS A 255 17.23 6.72 25.93
C LYS A 255 16.54 7.89 25.24
N ASP A 256 17.04 8.30 24.06
CA ASP A 256 16.42 9.40 23.29
C ASP A 256 14.97 9.06 22.91
N SER A 257 14.71 7.83 22.46
CA SER A 257 13.38 7.38 22.06
C SER A 257 12.36 7.47 23.20
N ILE A 258 12.76 7.19 24.44
CA ILE A 258 11.92 7.34 25.63
C ILE A 258 11.60 8.82 25.91
N TYR A 259 12.59 9.72 25.81
CA TYR A 259 12.33 11.15 25.99
C TYR A 259 11.47 11.73 24.87
N ASN A 260 11.75 11.32 23.63
CA ASN A 260 10.98 11.71 22.46
C ASN A 260 9.53 11.23 22.54
N ASP A 261 9.27 10.06 23.16
CA ASP A 261 7.91 9.54 23.35
C ASP A 261 7.03 10.52 24.15
N ASN A 262 7.56 11.15 25.21
CA ASN A 262 6.83 12.19 25.94
C ASN A 262 6.50 13.40 25.06
N ILE A 263 7.43 13.81 24.19
CA ILE A 263 7.23 14.91 23.24
C ILE A 263 6.15 14.53 22.23
N ILE A 264 6.23 13.35 21.63
CA ILE A 264 5.27 12.86 20.64
C ILE A 264 3.88 12.77 21.27
N LYS A 265 3.74 12.21 22.47
CA LYS A 265 2.47 12.16 23.20
C LYS A 265 1.88 13.56 23.41
N SER A 266 2.71 14.52 23.84
CA SER A 266 2.26 15.91 24.05
C SER A 266 1.75 16.59 22.76
N GLN A 267 2.28 16.23 21.59
CA GLN A 267 1.81 16.72 20.30
C GLN A 267 0.43 16.18 19.91
N PHE A 268 0.04 15.01 20.44
CA PHE A 268 -1.28 14.42 20.19
C PHE A 268 -2.35 14.95 21.16
N ASP A 269 -1.98 15.26 22.40
CA ASP A 269 -2.90 15.86 23.39
C ASP A 269 -3.16 17.35 23.14
N THR A 270 -2.20 18.05 22.53
CA THR A 270 -2.35 19.47 22.20
C THR A 270 -2.71 19.66 20.73
N ARG A 271 -3.94 19.29 20.35
CA ARG A 271 -4.57 20.06 19.26
C ARG A 271 -4.77 21.47 19.79
N PRO A 272 -4.18 22.52 19.22
CA PRO A 272 -4.53 23.86 19.64
C PRO A 272 -6.03 24.06 19.36
N ILE A 273 -6.79 24.36 20.41
CA ILE A 273 -8.08 25.03 20.28
C ILE A 273 -7.73 26.40 19.68
N ALA A 274 -7.84 26.50 18.35
CA ALA A 274 -7.37 27.59 17.50
C ALA A 274 -5.84 27.69 17.35
N GLY A 275 -5.33 27.28 16.19
CA GLY A 275 -4.13 27.91 15.63
C GLY A 275 -4.40 29.40 15.38
N ASN A 276 -3.36 30.23 15.43
CA ASN A 276 -3.36 31.70 15.32
C ASN A 276 -4.21 32.29 14.17
N VAL A 277 -5.54 32.24 14.29
CA VAL A 277 -6.47 33.14 13.63
C VAL A 277 -7.10 33.91 14.77
N ARG A 278 -6.75 35.19 14.85
CA ARG A 278 -7.35 36.13 15.80
C ARG A 278 -8.87 35.94 15.79
N LYS A 279 -9.46 35.61 16.95
CA LYS A 279 -10.81 36.10 17.22
C LYS A 279 -10.71 37.61 17.16
N ALA A 280 -11.34 38.21 16.16
CA ALA A 280 -11.56 39.64 16.12
C ALA A 280 -13.05 39.85 15.83
N GLU A 281 -13.84 39.91 16.89
CA GLU A 281 -14.79 41.00 16.99
C GLU A 281 -14.18 41.96 18.01
N PHE A 282 -13.27 42.81 17.51
CA PHE A 282 -12.77 43.96 18.25
C PHE A 282 -13.21 45.18 17.44
N ASP A 283 -14.19 45.91 17.96
CA ASP A 283 -14.63 47.19 17.39
C ASP A 283 -13.53 48.24 17.69
N PRO A 284 -12.92 48.88 16.68
CA PRO A 284 -11.88 49.89 16.86
C PRO A 284 -12.28 51.10 17.72
N LYS A 285 -13.55 51.22 18.12
CA LYS A 285 -14.07 52.32 18.96
C LYS A 285 -13.75 52.19 20.45
N ASP A 286 -13.25 51.04 20.91
CA ASP A 286 -13.03 50.77 22.34
C ASP A 286 -11.59 51.04 22.83
N ILE A 287 -10.80 51.85 22.12
CA ILE A 287 -9.45 52.23 22.58
C ILE A 287 -9.55 53.53 23.40
N PRO A 288 -9.28 53.52 24.73
CA PRO A 288 -9.24 54.76 25.51
C PRO A 288 -7.96 55.54 25.20
N ASP A 289 -8.07 56.84 24.97
CA ASP A 289 -6.96 57.78 24.68
C ASP A 289 -6.00 58.04 25.88
N THR A 290 -5.99 57.18 26.90
CA THR A 290 -5.09 57.38 28.05
C THR A 290 -3.70 56.82 27.78
N PRO A 291 -2.62 57.63 27.91
CA PRO A 291 -1.26 57.16 27.70
C PRO A 291 -0.87 56.07 28.71
N ILE A 292 -0.37 54.94 28.20
CA ILE A 292 0.05 53.80 29.01
C ILE A 292 1.28 54.19 29.85
N LYS A 293 1.17 54.07 31.18
CA LYS A 293 2.30 54.35 32.09
C LYS A 293 3.45 53.35 31.88
N LYS A 294 4.65 53.91 31.70
CA LYS A 294 5.92 53.19 31.56
C LYS A 294 6.18 52.34 32.80
N ARG A 295 6.34 51.02 32.65
CA ARG A 295 6.77 50.12 33.75
C ARG A 295 8.20 50.49 34.14
N LYS A 296 8.44 50.76 35.43
CA LYS A 296 9.79 50.85 35.99
C LYS A 296 10.37 49.43 36.09
N CYS A 297 11.65 49.30 35.76
CA CYS A 297 12.44 48.07 35.84
C CYS A 297 12.44 47.48 37.24
#